data_AF-A0A329ZF77-F1
#
_entry.id   AF-A0A329ZF77-F1
#
_cell.length_a   1.000
_cell.length_b   1.000
_cell.length_c   1.000
_cell.angle_alpha   90.00
_cell.angle_beta   90.00
_cell.angle_gamma   90.00
#
_symmetry.space_group_name_H-M   'P 1'
#
loop_
_entity.id
_entity.type
_entity.pdbx_description
1 polymer ?
#
loop_
_entity_poly.entity_id
_entity_poly.type
_entity_poly.pdbx_seq_one_letter_code
_entity_poly.pdbx_strand_id
1 'polypeptide(L)'
;MKDNKNILHRHTPTKDLRIFLSILACVFACVGIFPLLDTQEIRIWGISISLLAVVLLAYPKPIEPVYRVWLIFGETMGFCVSRVILFILFFCVFSPIGVVFRIFGRDCLNQKFDKSAQSYFLDREQDSLHSMKEQF
;
A
#
# COMPACT_ATOMS: atom_id res chain seq x y z
N MET A 1 -5.99 1.26 16.15
CA MET A 1 -6.49 2.48 16.82
C MET A 1 -5.58 3.02 17.93
N LYS A 2 -4.51 2.31 18.34
CA LYS A 2 -3.58 2.76 19.40
C LYS A 2 -2.43 3.65 18.89
N ASP A 3 -2.12 3.61 17.58
CA ASP A 3 -0.98 4.32 16.99
C ASP A 3 -1.15 5.83 16.82
N ASN A 4 -2.37 6.33 16.63
CA ASN A 4 -2.61 7.77 16.44
C ASN A 4 -2.13 8.63 17.62
N LYS A 5 -2.03 8.07 18.84
CA LYS A 5 -1.51 8.81 20.00
C LYS A 5 0.02 8.96 19.96
N ASN A 6 0.73 8.03 19.33
CA ASN A 6 2.20 8.04 19.27
C ASN A 6 2.74 9.09 18.29
N ILE A 7 2.05 9.29 17.16
CA ILE A 7 2.40 10.31 16.15
C ILE A 7 2.19 11.75 16.64
N LEU A 8 1.27 11.99 17.57
CA LEU A 8 1.06 13.32 18.17
C LEU A 8 2.22 13.72 19.10
N HIS A 9 2.92 12.77 19.71
CA HIS A 9 4.08 13.02 20.58
C HIS A 9 5.43 12.95 19.84
N ARG A 10 5.44 12.60 18.55
CA ARG A 10 6.67 12.59 17.77
C ARG A 10 7.16 14.03 17.58
N HIS A 11 8.39 14.29 18.01
CA HIS A 11 9.09 15.53 17.70
C HIS A 11 9.31 15.58 16.19
N THR A 12 8.62 16.48 15.49
CA THR A 12 8.77 16.65 14.04
C THR A 12 10.00 17.51 13.77
N PRO A 13 11.10 16.96 13.23
CA PRO A 13 12.27 17.77 12.92
C PRO A 13 11.93 18.77 11.81
N THR A 14 12.49 19.98 11.90
CA THR A 14 12.26 21.05 10.91
C THR A 14 12.63 20.66 9.48
N LYS A 15 13.50 19.65 9.31
CA LYS A 15 13.84 19.05 8.01
C LYS A 15 12.65 18.38 7.34
N ASP A 16 11.83 17.63 8.08
CA ASP A 16 10.68 16.91 7.52
C ASP A 16 9.61 17.89 7.02
N LEU A 17 9.40 18.98 7.76
CA LEU A 17 8.49 20.06 7.36
C LEU A 17 8.97 20.75 6.07
N ARG A 18 10.28 20.97 5.93
CA ARG A 18 10.86 21.53 4.70
C ARG A 18 10.71 20.59 3.52
N ILE A 19 10.94 19.30 3.70
CA ILE A 19 10.74 18.30 2.63
C ILE A 19 9.27 18.28 2.19
N PHE A 20 8.35 18.25 3.14
CA PHE A 20 6.91 18.30 2.86
C PHE A 20 6.53 19.57 2.05
N LEU A 21 6.99 20.74 2.50
CA LEU A 21 6.76 22.01 1.80
C LEU A 21 7.38 22.03 0.40
N SER A 22 8.58 21.48 0.22
CA SER A 22 9.23 21.38 -1.10
C SER A 22 8.43 20.49 -2.05
N ILE A 23 7.93 19.34 -1.58
CA ILE A 23 7.07 18.45 -2.38
C ILE A 23 5.76 19.18 -2.73
N LEU A 24 5.12 19.83 -1.76
CA LEU A 24 3.88 20.58 -1.96
C LEU A 24 4.08 21.70 -2.99
N ALA A 25 5.12 22.51 -2.83
CA ALA A 25 5.45 23.60 -3.74
C ALA A 25 5.72 23.09 -5.16
N CYS A 26 6.45 21.98 -5.31
CA CYS A 26 6.75 21.36 -6.59
C CYS A 26 5.47 20.85 -7.28
N VAL A 27 4.61 20.11 -6.55
CA VAL A 27 3.34 19.60 -7.10
C VAL A 27 2.44 20.74 -7.55
N PHE A 28 2.25 21.77 -6.73
CA PHE A 28 1.42 22.92 -7.10
C PHE A 28 2.06 23.79 -8.19
N ALA A 29 3.39 23.88 -8.26
CA ALA A 29 4.07 24.54 -9.37
C ALA A 29 3.80 23.78 -10.68
N CYS A 30 3.96 22.45 -10.70
CA CYS A 30 3.63 21.65 -11.86
C CYS A 30 2.16 21.81 -12.27
N VAL A 31 1.21 21.76 -11.33
CA VAL A 31 -0.23 21.95 -11.62
C VAL A 31 -0.54 23.38 -12.08
N GLY A 32 0.17 24.38 -11.58
CA GLY A 32 0.01 25.79 -11.99
C GLY A 32 0.64 26.09 -13.36
N ILE A 33 1.72 25.38 -13.71
CA ILE A 33 2.47 25.56 -14.97
C ILE A 33 1.92 24.67 -16.10
N PHE A 34 1.39 23.49 -15.79
CA PHE A 34 0.82 22.56 -16.78
C PHE A 34 -0.21 23.21 -17.74
N PRO A 35 -1.11 24.10 -17.29
CA PRO A 35 -2.05 24.81 -18.17
C PRO A 35 -1.40 25.76 -19.18
N LEU A 36 -0.16 26.22 -18.97
CA LEU A 36 0.56 27.06 -19.94
C LEU A 36 0.87 26.30 -21.24
N LEU A 37 0.94 24.97 -21.21
CA LEU A 37 1.23 24.16 -22.38
C LEU A 37 0.01 23.99 -23.30
N ASP A 38 -1.20 24.28 -22.82
CA ASP A 38 -2.46 23.96 -23.49
C ASP A 38 -3.32 25.21 -23.82
N THR A 39 -2.71 26.40 -23.85
CA THR A 39 -3.36 27.72 -24.14
C THR A 39 -4.46 28.16 -23.15
N GLN A 40 -4.48 27.60 -21.93
CA GLN A 40 -5.40 28.05 -20.88
C GLN A 40 -4.78 29.11 -19.97
N GLU A 41 -5.65 29.97 -19.42
CA GLU A 41 -5.25 30.94 -18.41
C GLU A 41 -4.55 30.28 -17.24
N ILE A 42 -3.49 30.94 -16.79
CA ILE A 42 -2.70 30.51 -15.64
C ILE A 42 -3.65 30.33 -14.46
N ARG A 43 -3.62 29.15 -13.83
CA ARG A 43 -4.40 28.89 -12.62
C ARG A 43 -3.79 29.69 -11.46
N ILE A 44 -4.26 30.94 -11.29
CA ILE A 44 -3.79 31.92 -10.29
C ILE A 44 -3.80 31.30 -8.88
N TRP A 45 -4.79 30.46 -8.58
CA TRP A 45 -4.86 29.73 -7.31
C TRP A 45 -3.72 28.72 -7.10
N GLY A 46 -3.31 27.99 -8.13
CA GLY A 46 -2.19 27.04 -8.05
C GLY A 46 -0.85 27.75 -7.82
N ILE A 47 -0.62 28.87 -8.49
CA ILE A 47 0.58 29.70 -8.29
C ILE A 47 0.58 30.34 -6.90
N SER A 48 -0.56 30.86 -6.45
CA SER A 48 -0.67 31.49 -5.12
C SER A 48 -0.32 30.51 -4.00
N ILE A 49 -0.78 29.25 -4.11
CA ILE A 49 -0.48 28.18 -3.14
C ILE A 49 1.00 27.77 -3.21
N SER A 50 1.58 27.68 -4.42
CA SER A 50 3.00 27.38 -4.58
C SER A 50 3.89 28.48 -3.99
N LEU A 51 3.58 29.75 -4.25
CA LEU A 51 4.29 30.90 -3.68
C LEU A 51 4.18 30.93 -2.16
N LEU A 52 2.98 30.68 -1.62
CA LEU A 52 2.76 30.57 -0.18
C LEU A 52 3.62 29.45 0.43
N ALA A 53 3.67 28.28 -0.21
CA ALA A 53 4.50 27.16 0.25
C ALA A 53 6.00 27.52 0.24
N VAL A 54 6.47 28.27 -0.75
CA VAL A 54 7.85 28.77 -0.81
C VAL A 54 8.15 29.77 0.30
N VAL A 55 7.23 30.70 0.59
CA VAL A 55 7.39 31.66 1.70
C VAL A 55 7.43 30.93 3.05
N LEU A 56 6.63 29.88 3.22
CA LEU A 56 6.59 29.06 4.43
C LEU A 56 7.87 28.21 4.64
N LEU A 57 8.73 28.03 3.62
CA LEU A 57 10.05 27.37 3.82
C LEU A 57 10.95 28.15 4.78
N ALA A 58 10.84 29.48 4.79
CA ALA A 58 11.60 30.35 5.69
C ALA A 58 11.12 30.23 7.15
N TYR A 59 9.83 29.94 7.37
CA TYR A 59 9.24 29.78 8.68
C TYR A 59 8.31 28.55 8.73
N PRO A 60 8.85 27.34 8.99
CA PRO A 60 8.07 26.10 8.90
C PRO A 60 7.19 25.83 10.13
N LYS A 61 7.39 26.51 11.26
CA LYS A 61 6.64 26.26 12.52
C LYS A 61 5.10 26.23 12.37
N PRO A 62 4.43 27.15 11.64
CA PRO A 62 2.98 27.14 11.51
C PRO A 62 2.42 26.00 10.65
N ILE A 63 3.23 25.32 9.82
CA ILE A 63 2.75 24.20 8.99
C ILE A 63 2.71 22.87 9.75
N GLU A 64 3.29 22.81 10.94
CA GLU A 64 3.35 21.61 11.78
C GLU A 64 1.98 20.94 12.02
N PRO A 65 0.90 21.65 12.44
CA PRO A 65 -0.40 21.01 12.64
C PRO A 65 -0.98 20.41 11.34
N VAL A 66 -0.80 21.09 10.21
CA VAL A 66 -1.25 20.61 8.90
C VAL A 66 -0.48 19.35 8.50
N TYR A 67 0.84 19.35 8.67
CA TYR A 67 1.69 18.20 8.41
C TYR A 67 1.28 16.99 9.27
N ARG A 68 0.97 17.19 10.55
CA ARG A 68 0.49 16.12 11.44
C ARG A 68 -0.83 15.52 10.97
N VAL A 69 -1.81 16.35 10.59
CA VAL A 69 -3.09 15.88 10.04
C VAL A 69 -2.87 15.10 8.74
N TRP A 70 -1.99 15.59 7.87
CA TRP A 70 -1.63 14.89 6.63
C TRP A 70 -1.02 13.51 6.88
N LEU A 71 -0.16 13.37 7.90
CA LEU A 71 0.41 12.09 8.28
C LEU A 71 -0.66 11.09 8.77
N ILE A 72 -1.57 11.54 9.64
CA ILE A 72 -2.70 10.72 10.13
C ILE A 72 -3.56 10.25 8.95
N PHE A 73 -3.83 11.15 8.01
CA PHE A 73 -4.58 10.83 6.81
C PHE A 73 -3.86 9.79 5.95
N GLY A 74 -2.55 9.97 5.73
CA GLY A 74 -1.72 9.02 4.99
C GLY A 74 -1.70 7.62 5.60
N GLU A 75 -1.61 7.52 6.93
CA GLU A 75 -1.66 6.24 7.65
C GLU A 75 -3.02 5.55 7.48
N THR A 76 -4.11 6.30 7.65
CA THR A 76 -5.48 5.80 7.48
C THR A 76 -5.72 5.31 6.05
N MET A 77 -5.23 6.07 5.07
CA MET A 77 -5.27 5.69 3.66
C MET A 77 -4.45 4.42 3.41
N GLY A 78 -3.23 4.32 3.93
CA GLY A 78 -2.39 3.11 3.79
C GLY A 78 -3.06 1.86 4.40
N PHE A 79 -3.71 2.02 5.54
CA PHE A 79 -4.50 0.96 6.18
C PHE A 79 -5.70 0.52 5.31
N CYS A 80 -6.39 1.46 4.68
CA CYS A 80 -7.50 1.16 3.77
C CYS A 80 -6.99 0.49 2.49
N VAL A 81 -6.01 1.12 1.83
CA VAL A 81 -5.43 0.69 0.55
C VAL A 81 -4.86 -0.72 0.65
N SER A 82 -4.12 -1.05 1.71
CA SER A 82 -3.59 -2.41 1.90
C SER A 82 -4.69 -3.50 1.93
N ARG A 83 -5.82 -3.23 2.59
CA ARG A 83 -6.97 -4.15 2.63
C ARG A 83 -7.69 -4.23 1.30
N VAL A 84 -7.89 -3.08 0.66
CA VAL A 84 -8.56 -2.99 -0.64
C VAL A 84 -7.75 -3.73 -1.69
N ILE A 85 -6.44 -3.52 -1.76
CA ILE A 85 -5.55 -4.24 -2.68
C ILE A 85 -5.61 -5.75 -2.43
N LEU A 86 -5.53 -6.19 -1.16
CA LEU A 86 -5.62 -7.61 -0.83
C LEU A 86 -6.97 -8.21 -1.25
N PHE A 87 -8.06 -7.50 -0.99
CA PHE A 87 -9.40 -7.89 -1.39
C PHE A 87 -9.49 -8.03 -2.92
N ILE A 88 -9.04 -7.02 -3.66
CA ILE A 88 -9.05 -7.03 -5.12
C ILE A 88 -8.18 -8.18 -5.65
N LEU A 89 -6.97 -8.38 -5.13
CA LEU A 89 -6.11 -9.49 -5.55
C LEU A 89 -6.78 -10.84 -5.30
N PHE A 90 -7.42 -11.01 -4.14
CA PHE A 90 -8.11 -12.26 -3.83
C PHE A 90 -9.27 -12.53 -4.78
N PHE A 91 -10.15 -11.55 -5.01
CA PHE A 91 -11.35 -11.75 -5.83
C PHE A 91 -11.10 -11.67 -7.34
N CYS A 92 -10.15 -10.86 -7.80
CA CYS A 92 -9.87 -10.70 -9.23
C CYS A 92 -8.76 -11.61 -9.74
N VAL A 93 -7.86 -12.12 -8.88
CA VAL A 93 -6.75 -12.97 -9.31
C VAL A 93 -6.88 -14.37 -8.72
N PHE A 94 -6.82 -14.52 -7.40
CA PHE A 94 -6.76 -15.86 -6.79
C PHE A 94 -8.06 -16.66 -6.95
N SER A 95 -9.22 -16.03 -6.71
CA SER A 95 -10.53 -16.66 -6.86
C SER A 95 -10.80 -17.17 -8.27
N PRO A 96 -10.62 -16.38 -9.35
CA PRO A 96 -10.84 -16.87 -10.70
C PRO A 96 -9.84 -17.94 -11.09
N ILE A 97 -8.59 -17.90 -10.63
CA ILE A 97 -7.63 -19.01 -10.85
C ILE A 97 -8.17 -20.32 -10.26
N GLY A 98 -8.70 -20.29 -9.04
CA GLY A 98 -9.33 -21.46 -8.41
C GLY A 98 -10.57 -21.95 -9.16
N VAL A 99 -11.42 -21.03 -9.64
CA VAL A 99 -12.58 -21.37 -10.48
C VAL A 99 -12.14 -22.00 -11.80
N VAL A 100 -11.12 -21.45 -12.45
CA VAL A 100 -10.54 -21.99 -13.68
C VAL A 100 -10.04 -23.41 -13.44
N PHE A 101 -9.25 -23.68 -12.40
CA PHE A 101 -8.81 -25.04 -12.07
C PHE A 101 -9.97 -26.00 -11.80
N ARG A 102 -11.05 -25.52 -11.16
CA ARG A 102 -12.26 -26.31 -10.95
C ARG A 102 -12.97 -26.65 -12.25
N ILE A 103 -13.06 -25.72 -13.20
CA ILE A 103 -13.67 -25.94 -14.53
C ILE A 103 -12.82 -26.91 -15.36
N PHE A 104 -11.50 -26.76 -15.35
CA PHE A 104 -10.58 -27.66 -16.04
C PHE A 104 -10.43 -29.04 -15.37
N GLY A 105 -11.15 -29.30 -14.27
CA GLY A 105 -11.17 -30.60 -13.61
C GLY A 105 -9.84 -31.00 -12.97
N ARG A 106 -8.89 -30.07 -12.82
CA ARG A 106 -7.59 -30.32 -12.18
C ARG A 106 -7.77 -30.31 -10.67
N ASP A 107 -8.02 -31.48 -10.12
CA ASP A 107 -8.03 -31.69 -8.67
C ASP A 107 -6.61 -31.94 -8.16
N CYS A 108 -5.80 -30.87 -8.07
CA CYS A 108 -4.42 -30.96 -7.59
C CYS A 108 -4.33 -31.37 -6.11
N LEU A 109 -5.44 -31.31 -5.36
CA LEU A 109 -5.49 -31.58 -3.92
C LEU A 109 -6.26 -32.85 -3.58
N ASN A 110 -6.71 -33.63 -4.58
CA ASN A 110 -7.55 -34.83 -4.39
C ASN A 110 -8.73 -34.55 -3.43
N GLN A 111 -9.37 -33.39 -3.57
CA GLN A 111 -10.44 -32.93 -2.68
C GLN A 111 -11.75 -33.70 -2.85
N LYS A 112 -11.91 -34.46 -3.95
CA LYS A 112 -13.06 -35.33 -4.13
C LYS A 112 -13.02 -36.49 -3.13
N PHE A 113 -14.02 -36.54 -2.26
CA PHE A 113 -14.26 -37.67 -1.36
C PHE A 113 -14.71 -38.90 -2.15
N ASP A 114 -13.85 -39.90 -2.24
CA ASP A 114 -14.16 -41.24 -2.71
C ASP A 114 -14.67 -42.11 -1.53
N LYS A 115 -15.97 -42.41 -1.52
CA LYS A 115 -16.58 -43.27 -0.48
C LYS A 115 -16.20 -44.75 -0.63
N SER A 116 -15.61 -45.14 -1.75
CA SER A 116 -15.16 -46.51 -2.02
C SER A 116 -13.68 -46.74 -1.71
N ALA A 117 -12.91 -45.68 -1.44
CA ALA A 117 -11.50 -45.78 -1.09
C ALA A 117 -11.33 -46.36 0.33
N GLN A 118 -10.51 -47.41 0.45
CA GLN A 118 -10.15 -47.99 1.76
C GLN A 118 -9.31 -47.04 2.62
N SER A 119 -8.54 -46.15 2.00
CA SER A 119 -7.66 -45.20 2.68
C SER A 119 -7.31 -44.05 1.75
N TYR A 120 -7.22 -42.82 2.30
CA TYR A 120 -6.74 -41.63 1.59
C TYR A 120 -5.23 -41.39 1.79
N PHE A 121 -4.55 -42.29 2.51
CA PHE A 121 -3.12 -42.21 2.68
C PHE A 121 -2.44 -42.47 1.34
N LEU A 122 -1.63 -41.52 0.90
CA LEU A 122 -0.74 -41.69 -0.24
C LEU A 122 0.47 -42.49 0.25
N ASP A 123 0.67 -43.69 -0.27
CA ASP A 123 1.92 -44.43 -0.07
C ASP A 123 3.06 -43.62 -0.68
N ARG A 124 4.04 -43.27 0.17
CA ARG A 124 5.27 -42.63 -0.27
C ARG A 124 6.33 -43.71 -0.34
N GLU A 125 6.98 -43.83 -1.50
CA GLU A 125 8.16 -44.69 -1.61
C GLU A 125 9.24 -44.17 -0.64
N GLN A 126 9.67 -45.04 0.27
CA GLN A 126 10.61 -44.76 1.36
C GLN A 126 12.03 -44.45 0.84
N ASP A 127 12.28 -44.65 -0.46
CA ASP A 127 13.62 -44.85 -1.03
C ASP A 127 14.52 -43.60 -1.05
N SER A 128 14.02 -42.42 -0.70
CA SER A 128 14.82 -41.18 -0.70
C SER A 128 14.82 -40.40 0.62
N LEU A 129 14.24 -40.92 1.70
CA LEU A 129 14.27 -40.21 2.99
C LEU A 129 15.57 -40.55 3.73
N HIS A 130 16.49 -39.59 3.76
CA HIS A 130 17.68 -39.65 4.61
C HIS A 130 17.26 -40.02 6.05
N SER A 131 17.81 -41.13 6.55
CA SER A 131 17.50 -41.67 7.87
C SER A 131 17.66 -40.59 8.94
N MET A 132 16.58 -40.29 9.70
CA MET A 132 16.56 -39.30 10.80
C MET A 132 17.44 -39.68 12.01
N LYS A 133 18.30 -40.69 11.86
CA LYS A 133 19.25 -41.15 12.88
C LYS A 133 20.37 -40.14 13.17
N GLU A 134 20.63 -39.20 12.27
CA GLU A 134 21.70 -38.19 12.37
C GLU A 134 21.17 -36.77 12.68
N GLN A 135 19.95 -36.64 13.20
CA GLN A 135 19.34 -35.32 13.43
C GLN A 135 19.77 -34.64 14.76
N PHE A 136 20.51 -35.33 15.63
CA PHE A 136 20.94 -34.81 16.93
C PHE A 136 22.42 -35.09 17.20
#